data_AF-J7SHL8-F1
#
_entry.id   AF-J7SHL8-F1
#
_cell.length_a   1.000
_cell.length_b   1.000
_cell.length_c   1.000
_cell.angle_alpha   90.00
_cell.angle_beta   90.00
_cell.angle_gamma   90.00
#
_symmetry.space_group_name_H-M   'P 1'
#
loop_
_entity.id
_entity.type
_entity.pdbx_description
1 polymer ?
#
loop_
_entity_poly.entity_id
_entity_poly.type
_entity_poly.pdbx_seq_one_letter_code
_entity_poly.pdbx_strand_id
1 'polypeptide(L)'
;MKNLTLKIARIVDFTDADFVLMKKYVSEERKKRIERFYFEEDKQMGILSEVMVRSACHFQGLLKKESSGMPYVKHKNGSKSFCSISHSDGIVFIAYSDDYAIGVDIQSTLPSVILTEEFFTKKEIRMVINCEVSSHALWAMKESVSKLFGLGLKLDFKEIHFERKSNNTYLTTINNKKIYTLCKKFLNGNLEYYLSVSFFNEMHILPIKKVKCLSELL
;
A
#
# COMPACT_ATOMS: atom_id res chain seq x y z
N MET A 1 -14.73 8.35 -16.04
CA MET A 1 -13.49 7.56 -16.14
C MET A 1 -13.22 6.97 -14.77
N LYS A 2 -12.93 5.67 -14.70
CA LYS A 2 -12.54 4.97 -13.47
C LYS A 2 -11.30 5.66 -12.89
N ASN A 3 -11.43 6.43 -11.83
CA ASN A 3 -10.28 7.14 -11.26
C ASN A 3 -9.49 6.19 -10.37
N LEU A 4 -8.61 5.39 -10.99
CA LEU A 4 -7.53 4.73 -10.28
C LEU A 4 -6.39 5.74 -10.11
N THR A 5 -5.85 5.88 -8.91
CA THR A 5 -4.66 6.68 -8.67
C THR A 5 -3.69 5.87 -7.82
N LEU A 6 -2.47 5.71 -8.31
CA LEU A 6 -1.34 5.20 -7.55
C LEU A 6 -0.35 6.33 -7.32
N LYS A 7 -0.01 6.63 -6.07
CA LYS A 7 0.98 7.66 -5.73
C LYS A 7 2.04 7.10 -4.80
N ILE A 8 3.29 7.47 -5.02
CA ILE A 8 4.41 7.18 -4.13
C ILE A 8 5.16 8.47 -3.79
N ALA A 9 5.56 8.64 -2.54
CA ALA A 9 6.26 9.84 -2.07
C ALA A 9 7.26 9.46 -0.97
N ARG A 10 8.34 10.23 -0.83
CA ARG A 10 9.30 10.06 0.27
C ARG A 10 9.17 11.26 1.20
N ILE A 11 9.23 11.04 2.51
CA ILE A 11 9.15 12.13 3.50
C ILE A 11 10.28 13.14 3.32
N VAL A 12 11.45 12.70 2.88
CA VAL A 12 12.63 13.55 2.62
C VAL A 12 12.48 14.51 1.44
N ASP A 13 11.45 14.32 0.61
CA ASP A 13 11.13 15.24 -0.49
C ASP A 13 10.32 16.46 0.00
N PHE A 14 10.00 16.53 1.30
CA PHE A 14 9.21 17.59 1.92
C PHE A 14 9.96 18.23 3.08
N THR A 15 9.78 19.53 3.24
CA THR A 15 10.34 20.31 4.36
C THR A 15 9.45 20.20 5.60
N ASP A 16 9.98 20.58 6.77
CA ASP A 16 9.17 20.68 7.99
C ASP A 16 8.00 21.66 7.84
N ALA A 17 8.20 22.76 7.10
CA ALA A 17 7.15 23.71 6.77
C ALA A 17 6.03 23.07 5.93
N ASP A 18 6.38 22.19 4.99
CA ASP A 18 5.40 21.42 4.22
C ASP A 18 4.60 20.51 5.15
N PHE A 19 5.23 19.83 6.11
CA PHE A 19 4.52 18.99 7.08
C PHE A 19 3.59 19.78 7.99
N VAL A 20 3.99 20.98 8.42
CA VAL A 20 3.13 21.90 9.18
C VAL A 20 1.89 22.27 8.36
N LEU A 21 2.05 22.55 7.07
CA LEU A 21 0.95 22.89 6.18
C LEU A 21 0.06 21.67 5.89
N MET A 22 0.64 20.52 5.57
CA MET A 22 -0.05 19.25 5.33
C MET A 22 -0.87 18.81 6.55
N LYS A 23 -0.38 19.02 7.78
CA LYS A 23 -1.11 18.67 9.01
C LYS A 23 -2.48 19.36 9.09
N LYS A 24 -2.69 20.51 8.43
CA LYS A 24 -4.00 21.19 8.35
C LYS A 24 -5.05 20.38 7.57
N TYR A 25 -4.61 19.49 6.69
CA TYR A 25 -5.47 18.62 5.87
C TYR A 25 -5.64 17.21 6.46
N VAL A 26 -5.12 16.96 7.66
CA VAL A 26 -5.27 15.68 8.36
C VAL A 26 -6.48 15.75 9.29
N SER A 27 -7.28 14.70 9.35
CA SER A 27 -8.42 14.60 10.27
C SER A 27 -7.99 14.65 11.74
N GLU A 28 -8.82 15.22 12.62
CA GLU A 28 -8.51 15.32 14.06
C GLU A 28 -8.27 13.95 14.72
N GLU A 29 -9.03 12.94 14.30
CA GLU A 29 -8.82 11.56 14.74
C GLU A 29 -7.42 11.06 14.37
N ARG A 30 -6.98 11.30 13.13
CA ARG A 30 -5.66 10.91 12.67
C ARG A 30 -4.55 11.72 13.33
N LYS A 31 -4.74 13.03 13.54
CA LYS A 31 -3.78 13.89 14.29
C LYS A 31 -3.50 13.32 15.68
N LYS A 32 -4.56 12.99 16.44
CA LYS A 32 -4.43 12.36 17.77
C LYS A 32 -3.70 11.03 17.74
N ARG A 33 -3.89 10.24 16.69
CA ARG A 33 -3.15 8.97 16.51
C ARG A 33 -1.68 9.22 16.16
N ILE A 34 -1.41 10.16 15.26
CA ILE A 34 -0.06 10.51 14.83
C ILE A 34 0.77 10.98 16.03
N GLU A 35 0.21 11.78 16.92
CA GLU A 35 0.90 12.30 18.11
C GLU A 35 1.32 11.21 19.11
N ARG A 36 0.83 9.97 18.96
CA ARG A 36 1.25 8.82 19.80
C ARG A 36 2.50 8.13 19.27
N PHE A 37 2.92 8.40 18.03
CA PHE A 37 4.15 7.80 17.51
C PHE A 37 5.36 8.41 18.22
N TYR A 38 6.32 7.54 18.53
CA TYR A 38 7.57 7.94 19.16
C TYR A 38 8.49 8.63 18.14
N PHE A 39 8.68 8.01 16.97
CA PHE A 39 9.56 8.50 15.90
C PHE A 39 8.87 9.56 15.03
N GLU A 40 9.64 10.57 14.62
CA GLU A 40 9.10 11.67 13.81
C GLU A 40 8.80 11.21 12.37
N GLU A 41 9.60 10.28 11.84
CA GLU A 41 9.38 9.69 10.53
C GLU A 41 8.02 9.00 10.43
N ASP A 42 7.60 8.29 11.49
CA ASP A 42 6.27 7.67 11.57
C ASP A 42 5.15 8.71 11.58
N LYS A 43 5.38 9.85 12.23
CA LYS A 43 4.43 10.97 12.23
C LYS A 43 4.30 11.58 10.84
N GLN A 44 5.42 11.88 10.21
CA GLN A 44 5.50 12.43 8.86
C GLN A 44 4.85 11.49 7.83
N MET A 45 5.18 10.20 7.84
CA MET A 45 4.51 9.20 7.00
C MET A 45 3.00 9.15 7.28
N GLY A 46 2.60 9.27 8.54
CA GLY A 46 1.21 9.33 8.97
C GLY A 46 0.43 10.50 8.38
N ILE A 47 1.03 11.69 8.36
CA ILE A 47 0.51 12.93 7.75
C ILE A 47 0.44 12.77 6.23
N LEU A 48 1.58 12.43 5.61
CA LEU A 48 1.74 12.33 4.16
C LEU A 48 0.76 11.30 3.57
N SER A 49 0.54 10.17 4.24
CA SER A 49 -0.44 9.15 3.85
C SER A 49 -1.85 9.71 3.67
N GLU A 50 -2.36 10.46 4.64
CA GLU A 50 -3.72 11.00 4.55
C GLU A 50 -3.80 12.08 3.47
N VAL A 51 -2.82 12.97 3.37
CA VAL A 51 -2.80 14.02 2.34
C VAL A 51 -2.68 13.44 0.93
N MET A 52 -1.88 12.39 0.73
CA MET A 52 -1.78 11.72 -0.57
C MET A 52 -3.10 11.06 -0.99
N VAL A 53 -3.83 10.44 -0.05
CA VAL A 53 -5.16 9.87 -0.35
C VAL A 53 -6.17 10.98 -0.60
N ARG A 54 -6.23 12.01 0.25
CA ARG A 54 -7.18 13.12 0.06
C ARG A 54 -6.92 13.89 -1.23
N SER A 55 -5.66 14.09 -1.62
CA SER A 55 -5.32 14.71 -2.92
C SER A 55 -5.69 13.84 -4.11
N ALA A 56 -5.77 12.50 -3.98
CA ALA A 56 -6.24 11.62 -5.06
C ALA A 56 -7.74 11.80 -5.37
N CYS A 57 -8.52 12.29 -4.39
CA CYS A 57 -9.92 12.68 -4.56
C CYS A 57 -10.13 14.20 -4.52
N HIS A 58 -9.10 15.01 -4.82
CA HIS A 58 -9.18 16.47 -4.82
C HIS A 58 -9.76 17.07 -3.54
N PHE A 59 -9.47 16.45 -2.40
CA PHE A 59 -9.95 16.80 -1.06
C PHE A 59 -11.48 16.79 -0.90
N GLN A 60 -12.22 16.17 -1.83
CA GLN A 60 -13.68 16.06 -1.82
C GLN A 60 -14.22 15.01 -0.84
N GLY A 61 -13.34 14.18 -0.29
CA GLY A 61 -13.67 13.16 0.70
C GLY A 61 -12.78 13.21 1.95
N LEU A 62 -13.26 12.49 2.97
CA LEU A 62 -12.55 12.29 4.24
C LEU A 62 -12.07 10.85 4.34
N LEU A 63 -10.82 10.66 4.75
CA LEU A 63 -10.28 9.35 5.06
C LEU A 63 -10.94 8.83 6.34
N LYS A 64 -11.48 7.62 6.28
CA LYS A 64 -12.12 6.90 7.37
C LYS A 64 -11.64 5.46 7.39
N LYS A 65 -12.02 4.73 8.44
CA LYS A 65 -11.72 3.31 8.60
C LYS A 65 -12.99 2.52 8.88
N GLU A 66 -13.10 1.35 8.29
CA GLU A 66 -14.09 0.34 8.68
C GLU A 66 -13.72 -0.26 10.04
N SER A 67 -14.65 -1.02 10.65
CA SER A 67 -14.40 -1.74 11.91
C SER A 67 -13.26 -2.77 11.81
N SER A 68 -12.99 -3.27 10.60
CA SER A 68 -11.83 -4.14 10.31
C SER A 68 -10.50 -3.39 10.32
N GLY A 69 -10.51 -2.05 10.32
CA GLY A 69 -9.34 -1.19 10.19
C GLY A 69 -9.01 -0.80 8.75
N MET A 70 -9.71 -1.35 7.75
CA MET A 70 -9.54 -1.04 6.33
C MET A 70 -9.87 0.43 6.05
N PRO A 71 -8.98 1.20 5.41
CA PRO A 71 -9.26 2.60 5.11
C PRO A 71 -10.19 2.74 3.89
N TYR A 72 -11.03 3.77 3.92
CA TYR A 72 -11.86 4.17 2.77
C TYR A 72 -12.05 5.69 2.77
N VAL A 73 -12.44 6.24 1.63
CA VAL A 73 -12.76 7.67 1.50
C VAL A 73 -14.28 7.84 1.51
N LYS A 74 -14.81 8.62 2.47
CA LYS A 74 -16.22 8.98 2.54
C LYS A 74 -16.44 10.34 1.89
N HIS A 75 -17.29 10.39 0.87
CA HIS A 75 -17.66 11.62 0.16
C HIS A 75 -18.87 12.31 0.77
N LYS A 76 -19.06 13.60 0.46
CA LYS A 76 -20.18 14.41 0.98
C LYS A 76 -21.55 13.87 0.54
N ASN A 77 -21.66 13.31 -0.66
CA ASN A 77 -22.86 12.68 -1.18
C ASN A 77 -23.16 11.30 -0.55
N GLY A 78 -22.33 10.85 0.40
CA GLY A 78 -22.47 9.56 1.07
C GLY A 78 -21.82 8.38 0.36
N SER A 79 -21.31 8.56 -0.87
CA SER A 79 -20.58 7.49 -1.57
C SER A 79 -19.25 7.18 -0.87
N LYS A 80 -18.74 5.97 -1.11
CA LYS A 80 -17.45 5.52 -0.61
C LYS A 80 -16.55 5.17 -1.79
N SER A 81 -15.31 5.65 -1.75
CA SER A 81 -14.24 5.19 -2.62
C SER A 81 -13.25 4.33 -1.84
N PHE A 82 -12.59 3.43 -2.54
CA PHE A 82 -11.63 2.50 -1.99
C PHE A 82 -10.25 3.16 -1.92
N CYS A 83 -9.48 2.82 -0.89
CA CYS A 83 -8.08 3.20 -0.82
C CYS A 83 -7.27 2.16 -0.07
N SER A 84 -5.97 2.12 -0.35
CA SER A 84 -5.01 1.29 0.38
C SER A 84 -3.74 2.08 0.57
N ILE A 85 -3.08 1.87 1.70
CA ILE A 85 -1.92 2.64 2.14
C ILE A 85 -0.88 1.64 2.63
N SER A 86 0.36 1.80 2.19
CA SER A 86 1.52 1.13 2.76
C SER A 86 2.67 2.10 2.93
N HIS A 87 3.56 1.81 3.87
CA HIS A 87 4.71 2.63 4.18
C HIS A 87 5.90 1.77 4.58
N SER A 88 7.11 2.16 4.15
CA SER A 88 8.37 1.49 4.48
C SER A 88 9.49 2.51 4.40
N ASP A 89 10.30 2.64 5.44
CA ASP A 89 11.52 3.47 5.50
C ASP A 89 11.36 4.90 4.96
N GLY A 90 10.36 5.64 5.46
CA GLY A 90 10.10 7.01 5.03
C GLY A 90 9.46 7.14 3.64
N ILE A 91 9.08 6.04 3.00
CA ILE A 91 8.34 6.01 1.75
C ILE A 91 6.87 5.69 2.03
N VAL A 92 5.97 6.47 1.43
CA VAL A 92 4.52 6.23 1.47
C VAL A 92 4.05 5.84 0.07
N PHE A 93 3.32 4.73 -0.03
CA PHE A 93 2.68 4.25 -1.25
C PHE A 93 1.17 4.10 -1.03
N ILE A 94 0.37 4.75 -1.87
CA ILE A 94 -1.09 4.69 -1.77
C ILE A 94 -1.73 4.29 -3.10
N ALA A 95 -2.90 3.67 -2.96
CA ALA A 95 -3.87 3.52 -4.02
C ALA A 95 -5.19 4.19 -3.63
N TYR A 96 -5.85 4.75 -4.62
CA TYR A 96 -7.22 5.26 -4.54
C TYR A 96 -7.99 4.76 -5.77
N SER A 97 -9.24 4.34 -5.57
CA SER A 97 -10.14 3.90 -6.65
C SER A 97 -11.58 4.23 -6.30
N ASP A 98 -12.31 4.85 -7.24
CA ASP A 98 -13.73 5.14 -7.03
C ASP A 98 -14.61 3.89 -7.05
N ASP A 99 -14.26 2.88 -7.85
CA ASP A 99 -15.21 1.83 -8.23
C ASP A 99 -14.87 0.44 -7.68
N TYR A 100 -13.64 0.21 -7.24
CA TYR A 100 -13.20 -1.14 -6.87
C TYR A 100 -12.13 -1.17 -5.79
N ALA A 101 -12.17 -2.26 -5.00
CA ALA A 101 -11.17 -2.56 -4.00
C ALA A 101 -9.79 -2.78 -4.64
N ILE A 102 -8.77 -2.25 -3.99
CA ILE A 102 -7.37 -2.35 -4.38
C ILE A 102 -6.52 -2.46 -3.12
N GLY A 103 -5.52 -3.34 -3.15
CA GLY A 103 -4.56 -3.51 -2.06
C GLY A 103 -3.16 -3.14 -2.53
N VAL A 104 -2.43 -2.38 -1.72
CA VAL A 104 -1.03 -2.04 -2.02
C VAL A 104 -0.10 -2.39 -0.88
N ASP A 105 1.11 -2.78 -1.24
CA ASP A 105 2.20 -2.92 -0.28
C ASP A 105 3.53 -2.37 -0.81
N ILE A 106 4.37 -1.91 0.11
CA ILE A 106 5.75 -1.53 -0.16
C ILE A 106 6.60 -2.12 0.95
N GLN A 107 7.63 -2.88 0.57
CA GLN A 107 8.48 -3.61 1.49
C GLN A 107 9.95 -3.36 1.13
N SER A 108 10.69 -2.78 2.07
CA SER A 108 12.16 -2.71 2.02
C SER A 108 12.78 -4.09 2.19
N THR A 109 13.93 -4.32 1.55
CA THR A 109 14.70 -5.56 1.74
C THR A 109 15.44 -5.64 3.07
N LEU A 110 15.42 -4.57 3.86
CA LEU A 110 15.96 -4.54 5.22
C LEU A 110 14.87 -4.13 6.22
N PRO A 111 14.75 -4.82 7.37
CA PRO A 111 15.42 -6.07 7.70
C PRO A 111 14.98 -7.23 6.80
N SER A 112 15.69 -8.35 6.86
CA SER A 112 15.27 -9.56 6.15
C SER A 112 13.92 -10.05 6.65
N VAL A 113 13.04 -10.43 5.73
CA VAL A 113 11.78 -11.10 6.08
C VAL A 113 12.09 -12.42 6.77
N ILE A 114 11.51 -12.62 7.94
CA ILE A 114 11.65 -13.88 8.69
C ILE A 114 10.78 -14.94 7.99
N LEU A 115 11.41 -15.97 7.47
CA LEU A 115 10.73 -17.10 6.84
C LEU A 115 10.17 -18.03 7.92
N THR A 116 8.89 -17.85 8.27
CA THR A 116 8.18 -18.70 9.23
C THR A 116 7.08 -19.52 8.56
N GLU A 117 6.79 -20.70 9.09
CA GLU A 117 5.65 -21.54 8.65
C GLU A 117 4.28 -20.99 9.11
N GLU A 118 4.26 -19.85 9.81
CA GLU A 118 3.04 -19.12 10.15
C GLU A 118 2.47 -18.42 8.90
N PHE A 119 3.34 -17.78 8.11
CA PHE A 119 2.93 -16.99 6.95
C PHE A 119 3.30 -17.62 5.60
N PHE A 120 4.25 -18.56 5.59
CA PHE A 120 4.75 -19.18 4.37
C PHE A 120 4.56 -20.68 4.40
N THR A 121 4.24 -21.26 3.24
CA THR A 121 4.24 -22.71 3.08
C THR A 121 5.67 -23.24 2.95
N LYS A 122 5.88 -24.52 3.29
CA LYS A 122 7.17 -25.21 3.06
C LYS A 122 7.64 -25.12 1.61
N LYS A 123 6.71 -25.09 0.65
CA LYS A 123 7.03 -24.91 -0.77
C LYS A 123 7.61 -23.53 -1.04
N GLU A 124 6.95 -22.48 -0.55
CA GLU A 124 7.41 -21.10 -0.68
C GLU A 124 8.76 -20.87 0.00
N ILE A 125 8.95 -21.40 1.21
CA ILE A 125 10.24 -21.33 1.91
C ILE A 125 11.35 -21.95 1.06
N ARG A 126 11.11 -23.13 0.46
CA ARG A 126 12.08 -23.75 -0.46
C ARG A 126 12.37 -22.89 -1.69
N MET A 127 11.33 -22.31 -2.31
CA MET A 127 11.50 -21.41 -3.45
C MET A 127 12.39 -20.20 -3.09
N VAL A 128 12.21 -19.64 -1.89
CA VAL A 128 13.05 -18.53 -1.40
C VAL A 128 14.49 -18.99 -1.17
N ILE A 129 14.69 -20.12 -0.49
CA ILE A 129 16.04 -20.68 -0.23
C ILE A 129 16.78 -20.97 -1.54
N ASN A 130 16.08 -21.45 -2.56
CA ASN A 130 16.63 -21.70 -3.89
C ASN A 130 16.79 -20.43 -4.75
N CYS A 131 16.52 -19.24 -4.18
CA CYS A 131 16.55 -17.95 -4.88
C CYS A 131 15.61 -17.86 -6.10
N GLU A 132 14.57 -18.70 -6.17
CA GLU A 132 13.55 -18.66 -7.23
C GLU A 132 12.61 -17.46 -7.06
N VAL A 133 12.42 -17.00 -5.81
CA VAL A 133 11.63 -15.82 -5.47
C VAL A 133 12.24 -15.10 -4.26
N SER A 134 12.16 -13.78 -4.24
CA SER A 134 12.55 -13.00 -3.05
C SER A 134 11.51 -13.15 -1.94
N SER A 135 11.96 -13.35 -0.70
CA SER A 135 11.10 -13.34 0.49
C SER A 135 10.30 -12.06 0.62
N HIS A 136 10.94 -10.91 0.34
CA HIS A 136 10.32 -9.60 0.43
C HIS A 136 9.31 -9.36 -0.68
N ALA A 137 9.58 -9.86 -1.89
CA ALA A 137 8.60 -9.85 -2.97
C ALA A 137 7.36 -10.66 -2.60
N LEU A 138 7.56 -11.89 -2.11
CA LEU A 138 6.48 -12.78 -1.73
C LEU A 138 5.65 -12.19 -0.57
N TRP A 139 6.33 -11.63 0.44
CA TRP A 139 5.68 -10.92 1.54
C TRP A 139 4.84 -9.74 1.04
N ALA A 140 5.42 -8.84 0.25
CA ALA A 140 4.71 -7.68 -0.28
C ALA A 140 3.48 -8.08 -1.11
N MET A 141 3.58 -9.15 -1.91
CA MET A 141 2.44 -9.68 -2.65
C MET A 141 1.34 -10.24 -1.74
N LYS A 142 1.69 -10.99 -0.68
CA LYS A 142 0.70 -11.52 0.28
C LYS A 142 0.02 -10.39 1.06
N GLU A 143 0.78 -9.40 1.53
CA GLU A 143 0.26 -8.21 2.21
C GLU A 143 -0.65 -7.37 1.32
N SER A 144 -0.30 -7.18 0.04
CA SER A 144 -1.18 -6.46 -0.89
C SER A 144 -2.49 -7.21 -1.14
N VAL A 145 -2.47 -8.55 -1.20
CA VAL A 145 -3.71 -9.36 -1.26
C VAL A 145 -4.51 -9.24 0.03
N SER A 146 -3.87 -9.33 1.20
CA SER A 146 -4.56 -9.16 2.49
C SER A 146 -5.24 -7.78 2.61
N LYS A 147 -4.55 -6.72 2.17
CA LYS A 147 -5.08 -5.36 2.13
C LYS A 147 -6.22 -5.20 1.13
N LEU A 148 -6.22 -5.94 0.02
CA LEU A 148 -7.34 -5.97 -0.93
C LEU A 148 -8.63 -6.52 -0.26
N PHE A 149 -8.50 -7.51 0.62
CA PHE A 149 -9.64 -8.07 1.37
C PHE A 149 -9.98 -7.29 2.65
N GLY A 150 -9.07 -6.44 3.14
CA GLY A 150 -9.25 -5.72 4.41
C GLY A 150 -9.21 -6.62 5.65
N LEU A 151 -8.53 -7.77 5.55
CA LEU A 151 -8.47 -8.78 6.61
C LEU A 151 -7.20 -8.69 7.48
N GLY A 152 -6.14 -8.04 6.98
CA GLY A 152 -4.85 -7.99 7.67
C GLY A 152 -4.32 -9.41 7.94
N LEU A 153 -3.74 -9.61 9.13
CA LEU A 153 -3.21 -10.92 9.54
C LEU A 153 -4.29 -11.99 9.80
N LYS A 154 -5.58 -11.65 9.68
CA LYS A 154 -6.67 -12.65 9.80
C LYS A 154 -6.85 -13.49 8.53
N LEU A 155 -6.29 -13.05 7.40
CA LEU A 155 -6.22 -13.88 6.20
C LEU A 155 -5.16 -14.95 6.43
N ASP A 156 -5.44 -16.22 6.14
CA ASP A 156 -4.39 -17.25 6.16
C ASP A 156 -3.48 -17.05 4.96
N PHE A 157 -2.28 -16.53 5.22
CA PHE A 157 -1.30 -16.23 4.19
C PHE A 157 -0.85 -17.49 3.45
N LYS A 158 -0.99 -18.68 4.05
CA LYS A 158 -0.65 -19.95 3.40
C LYS A 158 -1.64 -20.36 2.32
N GLU A 159 -2.85 -19.81 2.30
CA GLU A 159 -3.82 -20.05 1.22
C GLU A 159 -3.51 -19.22 -0.03
N ILE A 160 -2.65 -18.21 0.08
CA ILE A 160 -2.30 -17.31 -1.02
C ILE A 160 -1.18 -17.92 -1.85
N HIS A 161 -1.55 -18.64 -2.91
CA HIS A 161 -0.61 -19.20 -3.88
C HIS A 161 -0.54 -18.38 -5.15
N PHE A 162 0.67 -18.00 -5.56
CA PHE A 162 0.90 -17.20 -6.77
C PHE A 162 1.36 -18.04 -7.95
N GLU A 163 0.68 -17.90 -9.07
CA GLU A 163 1.12 -18.36 -10.38
C GLU A 163 1.66 -17.16 -11.17
N ARG A 164 2.91 -17.22 -11.63
CA ARG A 164 3.49 -16.14 -12.44
C ARG A 164 2.90 -16.18 -13.86
N LYS A 165 2.28 -15.08 -14.28
CA LYS A 165 1.67 -14.95 -15.62
C LYS A 165 2.57 -14.26 -16.63
N SER A 166 3.33 -13.27 -16.19
CA SER A 166 4.27 -12.54 -17.04
C SER A 166 5.33 -11.87 -16.17
N ASN A 167 6.15 -10.99 -16.75
CA ASN A 167 7.11 -10.22 -15.97
C ASN A 167 6.38 -9.36 -14.93
N ASN A 168 6.75 -9.50 -13.66
CA ASN A 168 6.18 -8.79 -12.52
C ASN A 168 4.66 -9.01 -12.29
N THR A 169 4.02 -9.95 -12.98
CA THR A 169 2.56 -10.19 -12.86
C THR A 169 2.28 -11.60 -12.37
N TYR A 170 1.45 -11.69 -11.34
CA TYR A 170 1.11 -12.92 -10.64
C TYR A 170 -0.41 -13.04 -10.51
N LEU A 171 -0.92 -14.26 -10.56
CA LEU A 171 -2.32 -14.59 -10.34
C LEU A 171 -2.44 -15.46 -9.09
N THR A 172 -3.41 -15.16 -8.24
CA THR A 172 -3.87 -16.07 -7.19
C THR A 172 -5.39 -16.20 -7.27
N THR A 173 -5.94 -17.25 -6.66
CA THR A 173 -7.39 -17.46 -6.58
C THR A 173 -7.76 -17.77 -5.14
N ILE A 174 -8.63 -16.94 -4.57
CA ILE A 174 -9.13 -17.09 -3.20
C ILE A 174 -10.65 -17.02 -3.26
N ASN A 175 -11.35 -18.01 -2.69
CA ASN A 175 -12.81 -18.08 -2.70
C ASN A 175 -13.42 -17.90 -4.11
N ASN A 176 -12.88 -18.61 -5.11
CA ASN A 176 -13.24 -18.53 -6.53
C ASN A 176 -13.07 -17.14 -7.18
N LYS A 177 -12.41 -16.19 -6.52
CA LYS A 177 -12.09 -14.86 -7.08
C LYS A 177 -10.65 -14.84 -7.58
N LYS A 178 -10.48 -14.50 -8.86
CA LYS A 178 -9.17 -14.25 -9.47
C LYS A 178 -8.63 -12.91 -9.00
N ILE A 179 -7.40 -12.91 -8.52
CA ILE A 179 -6.70 -11.73 -8.02
C ILE A 179 -5.40 -11.60 -8.78
N TYR A 180 -5.25 -10.48 -9.49
CA TYR A 180 -4.02 -10.14 -10.18
C TYR A 180 -3.17 -9.29 -9.26
N THR A 181 -1.88 -9.60 -9.19
CA THR A 181 -0.91 -8.89 -8.39
C THR A 181 0.27 -8.47 -9.26
N LEU A 182 0.52 -7.17 -9.35
CA LEU A 182 1.76 -6.64 -9.92
C LEU A 182 2.77 -6.47 -8.79
N CYS A 183 3.97 -7.01 -8.94
CA CYS A 183 5.07 -6.83 -7.99
C CYS A 183 6.30 -6.33 -8.73
N LYS A 184 6.75 -5.11 -8.42
CA LYS A 184 7.92 -4.49 -9.06
C LYS A 184 8.99 -4.19 -8.04
N LYS A 185 10.23 -4.53 -8.39
CA LYS A 185 11.43 -4.10 -7.65
C LYS A 185 11.85 -2.71 -8.10
N PHE A 186 12.29 -1.87 -7.16
CA PHE A 186 12.98 -0.62 -7.47
C PHE A 186 14.06 -0.30 -6.43
N LEU A 187 14.95 0.62 -6.78
CA LEU A 187 16.03 1.11 -5.91
C LEU A 187 15.73 2.51 -5.41
N ASN A 188 16.02 2.78 -4.14
CA ASN A 188 16.07 4.11 -3.55
C ASN A 188 17.38 4.23 -2.76
N GLY A 189 18.38 4.88 -3.38
CA GLY A 189 19.76 4.82 -2.90
C GLY A 189 20.30 3.39 -2.99
N ASN A 190 20.86 2.88 -1.89
CA ASN A 190 21.44 1.54 -1.79
C ASN A 190 20.43 0.47 -1.33
N LEU A 191 19.17 0.85 -1.06
CA LEU A 191 18.14 -0.06 -0.60
C LEU A 191 17.23 -0.49 -1.75
N GLU A 192 16.89 -1.77 -1.76
CA GLU A 192 15.90 -2.32 -2.68
C GLU A 192 14.53 -2.37 -2.02
N TYR A 193 13.49 -2.12 -2.82
CA TYR A 193 12.10 -2.18 -2.38
C TYR A 193 11.28 -3.00 -3.35
N TYR A 194 10.32 -3.74 -2.82
CA TYR A 194 9.26 -4.39 -3.58
C TYR A 194 7.96 -3.64 -3.38
N LEU A 195 7.35 -3.24 -4.49
CA LEU A 195 6.05 -2.60 -4.52
C LEU A 195 5.05 -3.57 -5.14
N SER A 196 3.98 -3.87 -4.40
CA SER A 196 2.94 -4.80 -4.82
C SER A 196 1.58 -4.12 -4.89
N VAL A 197 0.81 -4.43 -5.93
CA VAL A 197 -0.55 -3.93 -6.15
C VAL A 197 -1.46 -5.09 -6.53
N SER A 198 -2.50 -5.36 -5.74
CA SER A 198 -3.46 -6.44 -5.94
C SER A 198 -4.87 -5.91 -6.17
N PHE A 199 -5.60 -6.52 -7.10
CA PHE A 199 -6.95 -6.11 -7.50
C PHE A 199 -7.74 -7.29 -8.07
N PHE A 200 -9.07 -7.18 -8.03
CA PHE A 200 -9.97 -8.18 -8.61
C PHE A 200 -10.12 -7.96 -10.11
N ASN A 201 -10.00 -9.04 -10.89
CA ASN A 201 -10.02 -9.07 -12.37
C ASN A 201 -8.80 -8.42 -13.04
N GLU A 202 -8.57 -8.73 -14.32
CA GLU A 202 -7.43 -8.19 -15.05
C GLU A 202 -7.68 -6.71 -15.39
N MET A 203 -6.72 -5.86 -15.07
CA MET A 203 -6.82 -4.41 -15.24
C MET A 203 -5.49 -3.84 -15.69
N HIS A 204 -5.55 -2.85 -16.57
CA HIS A 204 -4.40 -2.01 -16.86
C HIS A 204 -4.19 -1.05 -15.69
N ILE A 205 -3.17 -1.34 -14.88
CA ILE A 205 -2.73 -0.42 -13.83
C ILE A 205 -2.11 0.82 -14.47
N LEU A 206 -2.58 1.98 -14.04
CA LEU A 206 -2.00 3.27 -14.40
C LEU A 206 -0.57 3.41 -13.85
N PRO A 207 0.29 4.22 -14.50
CA PRO A 207 1.62 4.48 -13.98
C PRO A 207 1.56 5.06 -12.56
N ILE A 208 2.51 4.64 -11.71
CA ILE A 208 2.65 5.16 -10.36
C ILE A 208 3.15 6.60 -10.45
N LYS A 209 2.34 7.56 -9.98
CA LYS A 209 2.73 8.98 -9.89
C LYS A 209 3.70 9.16 -8.71
N LYS A 210 4.93 9.54 -9.00
CA LYS A 210 5.88 10.00 -7.97
C LYS A 210 5.49 11.42 -7.56
N VAL A 211 5.33 11.65 -6.27
CA VAL A 211 5.07 12.97 -5.69
C VAL A 211 6.36 13.46 -5.04
N LYS A 212 6.84 14.64 -5.44
CA LYS A 212 8.15 15.16 -5.02
C LYS A 212 8.12 16.52 -4.31
N CYS A 213 6.96 17.15 -4.22
CA CYS A 213 6.82 18.43 -3.53
C CYS A 213 5.36 18.69 -3.17
N LEU A 214 5.14 19.71 -2.33
CA LEU A 214 3.81 20.04 -1.82
C LEU A 214 2.81 20.47 -2.90
N SER A 215 3.26 21.22 -3.92
CA SER A 215 2.41 21.71 -5.01
C SER A 215 1.86 20.59 -5.92
N GLU A 216 2.39 19.37 -5.82
CA GLU A 216 1.83 18.20 -6.51
C GLU A 216 0.71 17.51 -5.71
N LEU A 217 0.53 17.89 -4.44
CA LEU A 217 -0.50 17.40 -3.52
C LEU A 217 -1.65 18.38 -3.31
N LEU A 218 -1.34 19.66 -3.09
CA LEU A 218 -2.30 20.73 -2.80
C LEU A 218 -2.60 21.54 -4.07
#